data_AF-A0A7D5T5G6-F1
#
_entry.id   AF-A0A7D5T5G6-F1
#
_cell.length_a   1.000
_cell.length_b   1.000
_cell.length_c   1.000
_cell.angle_alpha   90.00
_cell.angle_beta   90.00
_cell.angle_gamma   90.00
#
_symmetry.space_group_name_H-M   'P 1'
#
loop_
_entity.id
_entity.type
_entity.pdbx_description
1 polymer ?
#
loop_
_entity_poly.entity_id
_entity_poly.type
_entity_poly.pdbx_seq_one_letter_code
_entity_poly.pdbx_strand_id
1 'polypeptide(L)'
;MTDGVAVVDLPDHFSMVTSDDEPLSVQVTPYCGEKVHAQVTDQSTERIVVKDFGDGPNEYTFSYTVKGIRAGFEDEDIVRGL
;
A
#
# COMPACT_ATOMS: atom_id res chain seq x y z
N MET A 1 -10.05 4.03 -8.25
CA MET A 1 -8.96 4.32 -9.20
C MET A 1 -9.56 5.12 -10.32
N THR A 2 -8.84 6.15 -10.78
CA THR A 2 -9.29 7.03 -11.85
C THR A 2 -8.14 7.20 -12.83
N ASP A 3 -8.42 7.07 -14.13
CA ASP A 3 -7.41 7.14 -15.21
C ASP A 3 -6.17 6.27 -14.95
N GLY A 4 -6.35 5.06 -14.41
CA GLY A 4 -5.21 4.15 -14.21
C GLY A 4 -4.47 4.38 -12.88
N VAL A 5 -4.85 5.41 -12.09
CA VAL A 5 -4.10 5.82 -10.89
C VAL A 5 -5.02 6.02 -9.68
N ALA A 6 -4.53 5.65 -8.51
CA ALA A 6 -5.11 6.02 -7.23
C ALA A 6 -4.03 6.51 -6.28
N VAL A 7 -4.27 7.66 -5.67
CA VAL A 7 -3.50 8.17 -4.54
C VAL A 7 -4.37 8.02 -3.31
N VAL A 8 -3.84 7.39 -2.28
CA VAL A 8 -4.54 7.18 -1.01
C VAL A 8 -3.72 7.81 0.10
N ASP A 9 -4.26 8.86 0.71
CA ASP A 9 -3.68 9.47 1.91
C ASP A 9 -3.93 8.54 3.10
N LEU A 10 -2.87 8.29 3.88
CA LEU A 10 -2.94 7.53 5.12
C LEU A 10 -3.30 8.48 6.27
N PRO A 11 -3.95 7.97 7.34
CA PRO A 11 -4.27 8.81 8.49
C PRO A 11 -3.02 9.40 9.14
N ASP A 12 -3.07 10.66 9.59
CA ASP A 12 -1.93 11.33 10.24
C ASP A 12 -1.30 10.53 11.38
N HIS A 13 -2.09 9.79 12.15
CA HIS A 13 -1.58 9.00 13.27
C HIS A 13 -0.72 7.81 12.83
N PHE A 14 -0.78 7.40 11.56
CA PHE A 14 0.05 6.33 11.01
C PHE A 14 1.53 6.77 10.98
N SER A 15 1.83 7.94 10.44
CA SER A 15 3.21 8.49 10.44
C SER A 15 3.74 8.79 11.83
N MET A 16 2.88 9.09 12.80
CA MET A 16 3.33 9.31 14.19
C MET A 16 3.86 8.06 14.88
N VAL A 17 3.50 6.86 14.42
CA VAL A 17 3.83 5.60 15.11
C VAL A 17 4.57 4.60 14.24
N THR A 18 4.68 4.83 12.94
CA THR A 18 5.34 3.94 11.99
C THR A 18 6.73 4.48 11.65
N SER A 19 7.71 3.58 11.55
CA SER A 19 9.07 3.94 11.16
C SER A 19 9.11 4.42 9.70
N ASP A 20 9.80 5.53 9.46
CA ASP A 20 10.05 6.05 8.11
C ASP A 20 11.27 5.39 7.44
N ASP A 21 12.13 4.73 8.24
CA ASP A 21 13.36 4.10 7.77
C ASP A 21 13.12 2.66 7.25
N GLU A 22 12.05 2.01 7.72
CA GLU A 22 11.69 0.65 7.32
C GLU A 22 10.62 0.62 6.21
N PRO A 23 10.72 -0.31 5.25
CA PRO A 23 9.77 -0.37 4.15
C PRO A 23 8.38 -0.81 4.61
N LEU A 24 7.35 -0.13 4.09
CA LEU A 24 5.97 -0.56 4.27
C LEU A 24 5.66 -1.83 3.45
N SER A 25 4.76 -2.64 3.98
CA SER A 25 4.11 -3.72 3.24
C SER A 25 2.69 -3.31 2.88
N VAL A 26 2.45 -3.14 1.58
CA VAL A 26 1.14 -2.76 1.04
C VAL A 26 0.58 -3.90 0.19
N GLN A 27 -0.61 -4.36 0.53
CA GLN A 27 -1.37 -5.29 -0.28
C GLN A 27 -2.57 -4.57 -0.89
N VAL A 28 -2.77 -4.76 -2.19
CA VAL A 28 -3.93 -4.26 -2.94
C VAL A 28 -4.75 -5.44 -3.43
N THR A 29 -6.08 -5.31 -3.35
CA THR A 29 -7.02 -6.32 -3.87
C THR A 29 -8.06 -5.62 -4.72
N PRO A 30 -7.94 -5.70 -6.06
CA PRO A 30 -8.88 -5.08 -6.97
C PRO A 30 -10.27 -5.71 -6.92
N TYR A 31 -11.30 -4.88 -7.09
CA TYR A 31 -12.68 -5.29 -7.32
C TYR A 31 -13.06 -4.92 -8.75
N CYS A 32 -12.75 -5.82 -9.68
CA CYS A 32 -13.03 -5.68 -11.10
C CYS A 32 -13.53 -7.01 -11.67
N GLY A 33 -14.50 -6.96 -12.58
CA GLY A 33 -14.96 -8.14 -13.33
C GLY A 33 -13.99 -8.58 -14.43
N GLU A 34 -12.99 -7.75 -14.73
CA GLU A 34 -11.98 -7.96 -15.76
C GLU A 34 -10.59 -8.10 -15.13
N LYS A 35 -9.64 -8.61 -15.92
CA LYS A 35 -8.24 -8.70 -15.48
C LYS A 35 -7.63 -7.30 -15.40
N VAL A 36 -6.95 -7.04 -14.31
CA VAL A 36 -6.33 -5.75 -13.95
C VAL A 36 -4.94 -6.01 -13.37
N HIS A 37 -4.04 -5.04 -13.49
CA HIS A 37 -2.64 -5.17 -13.10
C HIS A 37 -2.26 -4.05 -12.13
N ALA A 38 -3.05 -3.89 -11.06
CA ALA A 38 -2.80 -2.95 -10.00
C ALA A 38 -1.46 -3.23 -9.29
N GLN A 39 -0.61 -2.22 -9.20
CA GLN A 39 0.68 -2.26 -8.54
C GLN A 39 0.89 -1.02 -7.68
N VAL A 40 1.42 -1.22 -6.48
CA VAL A 40 1.90 -0.12 -5.63
C VAL A 40 3.21 0.38 -6.22
N THR A 41 3.25 1.65 -6.61
CA THR A 41 4.41 2.28 -7.27
C THR A 41 5.14 3.27 -6.39
N ASP A 42 4.49 3.76 -5.34
CA ASP A 42 5.07 4.63 -4.33
C ASP A 42 4.35 4.39 -3.00
N GLN A 43 5.08 4.50 -1.91
CA GLN A 43 4.57 4.30 -0.56
C GLN A 43 5.42 5.07 0.45
N SER A 44 4.76 5.75 1.37
CA SER A 44 5.31 6.38 2.56
C SER A 44 4.33 6.24 3.71
N THR A 45 4.72 6.70 4.90
CA THR A 45 3.81 6.75 6.06
C THR A 45 2.68 7.77 5.89
N GLU A 46 2.74 8.63 4.88
CA GLU A 46 1.71 9.63 4.56
C GLU A 46 0.75 9.16 3.47
N ARG A 47 1.23 8.36 2.49
CA ARG A 47 0.42 7.99 1.33
C ARG A 47 0.86 6.69 0.66
N ILE A 48 -0.02 6.10 -0.14
CA ILE A 48 0.35 5.10 -1.14
C ILE A 48 -0.15 5.51 -2.53
N VAL A 49 0.59 5.13 -3.57
CA VAL A 49 0.21 5.34 -4.97
C VAL A 49 0.09 4.00 -5.67
N VAL A 50 -1.12 3.70 -6.14
CA VAL A 50 -1.43 2.50 -6.92
C VAL A 50 -1.63 2.89 -8.37
N LYS A 51 -0.98 2.17 -9.29
CA LYS A 51 -1.16 2.32 -10.74
C LYS A 51 -1.57 0.98 -11.34
N ASP A 52 -2.45 1.00 -12.33
CA ASP A 52 -2.71 -0.16 -13.17
C ASP A 52 -1.88 -0.09 -14.44
N PHE A 53 -1.26 -1.21 -14.81
CA PHE A 53 -0.43 -1.37 -16.01
C PHE A 53 -1.05 -2.31 -17.04
N GLY A 54 -2.33 -2.65 -16.88
CA GLY A 54 -3.09 -3.50 -17.78
C GLY A 54 -3.74 -2.73 -18.92
N ASP A 55 -4.16 -3.48 -19.94
CA ASP A 55 -4.95 -2.96 -21.06
C ASP A 55 -6.46 -2.92 -20.75
N GLY A 56 -6.84 -3.32 -19.52
CA GLY A 56 -8.22 -3.42 -19.04
C GLY A 56 -8.80 -2.11 -18.51
N PRO A 57 -9.92 -2.14 -17.78
CA PRO A 57 -10.59 -0.93 -17.33
C PRO A 57 -9.70 -0.14 -16.36
N ASN A 58 -9.63 1.17 -16.59
CA ASN A 58 -8.86 2.13 -15.79
C ASN A 58 -9.68 2.76 -14.65
N GLU A 59 -10.95 2.37 -14.55
CA GLU A 59 -11.92 2.84 -13.56
C GLU A 59 -12.46 1.65 -12.76
N TYR A 60 -11.99 1.48 -11.53
CA TYR A 60 -12.48 0.46 -10.60
C TYR A 60 -12.09 0.79 -9.16
N THR A 61 -12.68 0.07 -8.21
CA THR A 61 -12.37 0.16 -6.77
C THR A 61 -11.48 -0.99 -6.32
N PHE A 62 -10.72 -0.78 -5.25
CA PHE A 62 -9.91 -1.83 -4.63
C PHE A 62 -9.93 -1.65 -3.11
N SER A 63 -9.66 -2.73 -2.38
CA SER A 63 -9.28 -2.64 -0.96
C SER A 63 -7.76 -2.65 -0.84
N TYR A 64 -7.25 -2.07 0.25
CA TYR A 64 -5.84 -2.07 0.56
C TYR A 64 -5.59 -2.42 2.03
N THR A 65 -4.40 -2.90 2.32
CA THR A 65 -3.88 -3.05 3.70
C THR A 65 -2.45 -2.54 3.71
N VAL A 66 -2.16 -1.60 4.60
CA VAL A 66 -0.82 -1.06 4.84
C VAL A 66 -0.34 -1.56 6.19
N LYS A 67 0.87 -2.09 6.23
CA LYS A 67 1.57 -2.49 7.46
C LYS A 67 2.95 -1.84 7.44
N GLY A 68 3.37 -1.30 8.58
CA GLY A 68 4.72 -0.80 8.79
C GLY A 68 5.25 -1.25 10.15
N ILE A 69 6.56 -1.16 10.31
CA ILE A 69 7.20 -1.38 11.61
C ILE A 69 6.88 -0.18 12.51
N ARG A 70 6.60 -0.43 13.78
CA ARG A 70 6.37 0.64 14.74
C ARG A 70 7.70 1.36 15.00
N ALA A 71 7.71 2.68 15.01
CA ALA A 71 8.89 3.47 15.33
C ALA A 71 9.49 3.05 16.69
N GLY A 72 10.79 2.80 16.72
CA GLY A 72 11.54 2.27 17.87
C GLY A 72 11.53 0.74 18.01
N PHE A 73 10.99 -0.01 17.04
CA PHE A 73 10.98 -1.47 16.97
C PHE A 73 11.65 -2.00 15.69
N GLU A 74 12.48 -1.19 15.03
CA GLU A 74 13.17 -1.51 13.77
C GLU A 74 14.13 -2.71 13.93
N ASP A 75 14.85 -2.75 15.05
CA ASP A 75 15.87 -3.76 15.34
C ASP A 75 15.35 -4.98 16.11
N GLU A 76 14.03 -5.08 16.30
CA GLU A 76 13.44 -6.21 17.04
C GLU A 76 13.44 -7.47 16.17
N ASP A 77 14.02 -8.55 16.69
CA ASP A 77 14.04 -9.84 16.02
C ASP A 77 12.60 -10.31 15.76
N ILE A 78 12.15 -10.16 14.51
CA ILE A 78 10.85 -10.64 14.06
C ILE A 78 10.83 -12.16 14.26
N VAL A 79 10.05 -12.62 15.23
CA VAL A 79 9.85 -14.05 15.50
C VAL A 79 9.25 -14.70 14.25
N ARG A 80 10.08 -15.42 13.51
CA ARG A 80 9.64 -16.30 12.42
C ARG A 80 9.37 -17.67 13.04
N GLY A 81 8.11 -17.96 13.35
CA GLY A 81 7.70 -19.31 13.73
C GLY A 81 7.98 -20.28 12.58
N LEU A 82 8.79 -21.30 12.87
CA LEU A 82 9.11 -22.44 12.00
C LEU A 82 7.88 -23.32 11.73
#